data_AF-A0A7K3MS82-F1
#
_entry.id   AF-A0A7K3MS82-F1
#
_cell.length_a   1.000
_cell.length_b   1.000
_cell.length_c   1.000
_cell.angle_alpha   90.00
_cell.angle_beta   90.00
_cell.angle_gamma   90.00
#
_symmetry.space_group_name_H-M   'P 1'
#
loop_
_entity.id
_entity.type
_entity.pdbx_description
1 polymer ?
#
loop_
_entity_poly.entity_id
_entity_poly.type
_entity_poly.pdbx_seq_one_letter_code
_entity_poly.pdbx_strand_id
1 'polypeptide(L)'
;MKKIIVHSKIIKLLFFALIFILSATFKIHSQTVVYDSISKQKVALIDVRKTYERVINKGYASIEMFEYLGNYYYKDKDFQKSKLYFDMLFKKYKVSQISQNSIELYKTL
;
A
#
# COMPACT_ATOMS: atom_id res chain seq x y z
N MET A 1 -9.23 67.79 -30.09
CA MET A 1 -9.29 66.31 -30.23
C MET A 1 -8.23 65.54 -29.43
N LYS A 2 -6.94 65.95 -29.41
CA LYS A 2 -5.87 65.24 -28.67
C LYS A 2 -6.11 65.06 -27.16
N LYS A 3 -6.68 66.06 -26.47
CA LYS A 3 -6.95 66.03 -25.01
C LYS A 3 -7.98 64.96 -24.60
N ILE A 4 -8.99 64.71 -25.43
CA ILE A 4 -10.02 63.68 -25.23
C ILE A 4 -9.43 62.28 -25.38
N ILE A 5 -8.53 62.09 -26.35
CA ILE A 5 -7.82 60.82 -26.59
C ILE A 5 -6.86 60.51 -25.42
N VAL A 6 -6.15 61.52 -24.91
CA VAL A 6 -5.28 61.37 -23.73
C VAL A 6 -6.09 61.03 -22.48
N HIS A 7 -7.23 61.70 -22.27
CA HIS A 7 -8.14 61.40 -21.16
C HIS A 7 -8.68 59.96 -21.22
N SER A 8 -9.08 59.48 -22.42
CA SER A 8 -9.52 58.09 -22.63
C SER A 8 -8.41 57.06 -22.35
N LYS A 9 -7.16 57.34 -22.74
CA LYS A 9 -6.01 56.47 -22.42
C LYS A 9 -5.71 56.42 -20.92
N ILE A 10 -5.80 57.55 -20.22
CA ILE A 10 -5.62 57.63 -18.77
C ILE A 10 -6.72 56.86 -18.04
N ILE A 11 -7.99 56.97 -18.49
CA ILE A 11 -9.11 56.20 -17.92
C ILE A 11 -8.90 54.70 -18.10
N LYS A 12 -8.45 54.25 -19.28
CA LYS A 12 -8.13 52.82 -19.51
C LYS A 12 -6.98 52.35 -18.62
N LEU A 13 -5.95 53.18 -18.45
CA LEU A 13 -4.81 52.88 -17.57
C LEU A 13 -5.25 52.76 -16.09
N LEU A 14 -6.10 53.67 -15.63
CA LEU A 14 -6.69 53.62 -14.29
C LEU A 14 -7.57 52.38 -14.09
N PHE A 15 -8.33 51.99 -15.11
CA PHE A 15 -9.15 50.76 -15.07
C PHE A 15 -8.29 49.49 -14.97
N PHE A 16 -7.20 49.40 -15.74
CA PHE A 16 -6.25 48.29 -15.63
C PHE A 16 -5.54 48.25 -14.27
N ALA A 17 -5.16 49.41 -13.73
CA ALA A 17 -4.56 49.50 -12.39
C ALA A 17 -5.54 49.02 -11.30
N LEU A 18 -6.82 49.34 -11.42
CA LEU A 18 -7.86 48.90 -10.48
C LEU A 18 -8.05 47.38 -10.50
N ILE A 19 -8.10 46.75 -11.68
CA ILE A 19 -8.21 45.30 -11.83
C ILE A 19 -6.99 44.58 -11.22
N PHE A 20 -5.81 45.15 -11.38
CA PHE A 20 -4.58 44.59 -10.84
C PHE A 20 -4.57 44.60 -9.30
N ILE A 21 -5.05 45.69 -8.69
CA ILE A 21 -5.19 45.81 -7.23
C ILE A 21 -6.23 44.82 -6.68
N LEU A 22 -7.37 44.66 -7.37
CA LEU A 22 -8.42 43.70 -6.98
C LEU A 22 -7.91 42.25 -7.02
N SER A 23 -7.11 41.90 -8.03
CA SER A 23 -6.57 40.55 -8.21
C SER A 23 -5.56 40.14 -7.11
N ALA A 24 -4.90 41.12 -6.47
CA ALA A 24 -3.92 40.85 -5.41
C ALA A 24 -4.55 40.43 -4.06
N THR A 25 -5.87 40.54 -3.92
CA THR A 25 -6.57 40.24 -2.65
C THR A 25 -7.08 38.80 -2.53
N PHE A 26 -6.98 38.00 -3.60
CA PHE A 26 -7.42 36.60 -3.58
C PHE A 26 -6.42 35.70 -2.82
N LYS A 27 -6.74 35.37 -1.57
CA LYS A 27 -6.05 34.30 -0.84
C LYS A 27 -6.56 32.95 -1.32
N ILE A 28 -5.75 32.24 -2.12
CA ILE A 28 -6.05 30.88 -2.56
C ILE A 28 -5.81 29.93 -1.38
N HIS A 29 -6.88 29.31 -0.89
CA HIS A 29 -6.77 28.21 0.08
C HIS A 29 -6.53 26.91 -0.69
N SER A 30 -5.27 26.52 -0.83
CA SER A 30 -4.93 25.20 -1.37
C SER A 30 -5.39 24.12 -0.39
N GLN A 31 -5.92 23.00 -0.88
CA GLN A 31 -6.23 21.86 -0.03
C GLN A 31 -4.95 21.39 0.66
N THR A 32 -4.92 21.50 1.99
CA THR A 32 -3.88 20.85 2.77
C THR A 32 -4.17 19.36 2.76
N VAL A 33 -3.20 18.56 2.30
CA VAL A 33 -3.28 17.11 2.47
C VAL A 33 -3.14 16.85 3.97
N VAL A 34 -4.24 16.50 4.62
CA VAL A 34 -4.19 15.90 5.95
C VAL A 34 -3.61 14.51 5.75
N TYR A 35 -2.30 14.37 5.96
CA TYR A 35 -1.73 13.06 6.18
C TYR A 35 -2.34 12.55 7.46
N ASP A 36 -3.15 11.51 7.32
CA ASP A 36 -3.67 10.75 8.42
C ASP A 36 -2.46 10.29 9.24
N SER A 37 -2.19 11.00 10.35
CA SER A 37 -1.14 10.62 11.28
C SER A 37 -1.44 9.18 11.68
N ILE A 38 -0.37 8.38 11.75
CA ILE A 38 -0.28 6.91 11.96
C ILE A 38 -1.11 6.46 13.19
N SER A 39 -2.42 6.62 13.08
CA SER A 39 -3.47 6.46 14.08
C SER A 39 -4.76 6.03 13.40
N LYS A 40 -4.74 5.85 12.06
CA LYS A 40 -5.61 4.92 11.34
C LYS A 40 -5.77 3.70 12.22
N GLN A 41 -7.00 3.53 12.70
CA GLN A 41 -7.50 2.38 13.43
C GLN A 41 -6.69 1.16 13.05
N LYS A 42 -6.03 0.53 14.03
CA LYS A 42 -5.31 -0.73 13.88
C LYS A 42 -5.97 -1.52 12.77
N VAL A 43 -5.35 -1.55 11.59
CA VAL A 43 -5.71 -2.52 10.55
C VAL A 43 -5.87 -3.82 11.32
N ALA A 44 -7.06 -4.41 11.27
CA ALA A 44 -7.40 -5.55 12.11
C ALA A 44 -6.17 -6.46 12.12
N LEU A 45 -5.63 -6.79 13.30
CA LEU A 45 -4.39 -7.57 13.39
C LEU A 45 -4.69 -8.94 12.75
N ILE A 46 -4.43 -9.06 11.45
CA ILE A 46 -4.73 -10.27 10.69
C ILE A 46 -3.71 -11.30 11.14
N ASP A 47 -4.19 -12.34 11.79
CA ASP A 47 -3.39 -13.55 12.02
C ASP A 47 -3.15 -14.20 10.64
N VAL A 48 -1.96 -13.95 10.09
CA VAL A 48 -1.54 -14.41 8.76
C VAL A 48 -1.62 -15.93 8.68
N ARG A 49 -1.17 -16.62 9.74
CA ARG A 49 -1.26 -18.08 9.85
C ARG A 49 -2.71 -18.54 9.70
N LYS A 50 -3.63 -18.05 10.54
CA LYS A 50 -5.05 -18.43 10.45
C LYS A 50 -5.68 -18.10 9.10
N THR A 51 -5.25 -17.01 8.49
CA THR A 51 -5.72 -16.60 7.17
C THR A 51 -5.26 -17.58 6.10
N TYR A 52 -3.99 -17.98 6.11
CA TYR A 52 -3.44 -18.95 5.17
C TYR A 52 -4.05 -20.34 5.36
N GLU A 53 -4.23 -20.79 6.61
CA GLU A 53 -4.95 -22.05 6.90
C GLU A 53 -6.36 -22.02 6.29
N ARG A 54 -7.10 -20.92 6.47
CA ARG A 54 -8.45 -20.77 5.90
C ARG A 54 -8.44 -20.80 4.38
N VAL A 55 -7.45 -20.16 3.74
CA VAL A 55 -7.35 -20.06 2.28
C VAL A 55 -6.95 -21.41 1.67
N ILE A 56 -6.01 -22.14 2.29
CA ILE A 56 -5.63 -23.51 1.92
C ILE A 56 -6.81 -24.46 2.07
N ASN A 57 -7.57 -24.37 3.17
CA ASN A 57 -8.76 -25.19 3.39
C ASN A 57 -9.86 -24.95 2.34
N LYS A 58 -9.89 -23.78 1.72
CA LYS A 58 -10.77 -23.48 0.57
C LYS A 58 -10.22 -23.98 -0.77
N GLY A 59 -9.03 -24.58 -0.80
CA GLY A 59 -8.37 -25.09 -2.00
C GLY A 59 -7.49 -24.07 -2.73
N TYR A 60 -7.38 -22.83 -2.24
CA TYR A 60 -6.65 -21.75 -2.91
C TYR A 60 -5.19 -21.64 -2.42
N ALA A 61 -4.47 -22.75 -2.42
CA ALA A 61 -3.11 -22.80 -1.89
C ALA A 61 -2.04 -22.39 -2.92
N SER A 62 -1.16 -21.46 -2.53
CA SER A 62 0.08 -21.11 -3.25
C SER A 62 1.31 -21.79 -2.63
N ILE A 63 2.47 -21.67 -3.29
CA ILE A 63 3.76 -22.18 -2.79
C ILE A 63 4.10 -21.47 -1.47
N GLU A 64 4.01 -20.14 -1.48
CA GLU A 64 4.40 -19.26 -0.38
C GLU A 64 3.56 -19.51 0.88
N MET A 65 2.28 -19.86 0.72
CA MET A 65 1.42 -20.18 1.86
C MET A 65 1.86 -21.45 2.59
N PHE A 66 2.19 -22.50 1.83
CA PHE A 66 2.68 -23.75 2.45
C PHE A 66 4.07 -23.56 3.05
N GLU A 67 4.97 -22.86 2.38
CA GLU A 67 6.29 -22.52 2.93
C GLU A 67 6.17 -21.73 4.22
N TYR A 68 5.32 -20.68 4.22
CA TYR A 68 5.09 -19.86 5.40
C TYR A 68 4.60 -20.71 6.57
N LEU A 69 3.56 -21.54 6.37
CA LEU A 69 3.00 -22.35 7.45
C LEU A 69 3.96 -23.45 7.91
N GLY A 70 4.65 -24.13 6.99
CA GLY A 70 5.66 -25.15 7.32
C GLY A 70 6.79 -24.55 8.17
N ASN A 71 7.36 -23.42 7.74
CA ASN A 71 8.41 -22.71 8.46
C ASN A 71 7.91 -22.13 9.80
N TYR A 72 6.69 -21.60 9.84
CA TYR A 72 6.09 -21.04 11.06
C TYR A 72 5.96 -22.12 12.14
N TYR A 73 5.32 -23.25 11.80
CA TYR A 73 5.09 -24.32 12.77
C TYR A 73 6.38 -25.04 13.16
N TYR A 74 7.39 -25.09 12.28
CA TYR A 74 8.72 -25.56 12.65
C TYR A 74 9.32 -24.70 13.77
N LYS A 75 9.28 -23.37 13.61
CA LYS A 75 9.78 -22.42 14.62
C LYS A 75 8.99 -22.48 15.92
N ASP A 76 7.69 -22.74 15.83
CA ASP A 76 6.79 -22.92 16.98
C ASP A 76 6.94 -24.29 17.66
N LYS A 77 7.81 -25.17 17.13
CA LYS A 77 8.03 -26.56 17.59
C LYS A 77 6.81 -27.47 17.46
N ASP A 78 5.82 -27.06 16.67
CA ASP A 78 4.73 -27.94 16.22
C ASP A 78 5.17 -28.68 14.96
N PHE A 79 6.04 -29.67 15.16
CA PHE A 79 6.64 -30.44 14.08
C PHE A 79 5.60 -31.25 13.29
N GLN A 80 4.48 -31.64 13.92
CA GLN A 80 3.40 -32.34 13.24
C GLN A 80 2.73 -31.44 12.19
N LYS A 81 2.34 -30.22 12.56
CA LYS A 81 1.78 -29.27 11.58
C LYS A 81 2.80 -28.82 10.56
N SER A 82 4.05 -28.61 10.98
CA SER A 82 5.13 -28.25 10.06
C SER A 82 5.27 -29.30 8.96
N LYS A 83 5.36 -30.58 9.35
CA LYS A 83 5.45 -31.72 8.43
C LYS A 83 4.22 -31.81 7.53
N LEU A 84 3.02 -31.59 8.05
CA LEU A 84 1.79 -31.58 7.25
C LEU A 84 1.84 -30.57 6.10
N TYR A 85 2.24 -29.33 6.38
CA TYR A 85 2.29 -28.29 5.35
C TYR A 85 3.45 -28.47 4.38
N PHE A 86 4.61 -28.97 4.84
CA PHE A 86 5.68 -29.34 3.92
C PHE A 86 5.32 -30.56 3.07
N ASP A 87 4.69 -31.60 3.61
CA ASP A 87 4.21 -32.75 2.82
C ASP A 87 3.27 -32.27 1.70
N MET A 88 2.38 -31.32 1.97
CA MET A 88 1.54 -30.69 0.94
C MET A 88 2.34 -29.90 -0.09
N LEU A 89 3.36 -29.14 0.34
CA LEU A 89 4.24 -28.37 -0.52
C LEU A 89 5.01 -29.28 -1.50
N PHE A 90 5.72 -30.29 -0.98
CA PHE A 90 6.53 -31.21 -1.77
C PHE A 90 5.71 -32.14 -2.64
N LYS A 91 4.45 -32.42 -2.28
CA LYS A 91 3.52 -33.17 -3.13
C LYS A 91 3.05 -32.36 -4.33
N LYS A 92 2.83 -31.04 -4.17
CA LYS A 92 2.20 -30.20 -5.21
C LYS A 92 3.21 -29.50 -6.13
N TYR A 93 4.41 -29.22 -5.64
CA TYR A 93 5.39 -28.38 -6.35
C TYR A 93 6.73 -29.07 -6.53
N LYS A 94 7.46 -28.66 -7.57
CA LYS A 94 8.81 -29.18 -7.85
C LYS A 94 9.80 -28.56 -6.88
N VAL A 95 10.83 -29.32 -6.49
CA VAL A 95 11.91 -28.87 -5.59
C VAL A 95 12.58 -27.58 -6.09
N SER A 96 12.69 -27.38 -7.41
CA SER A 96 13.25 -26.16 -8.01
C SER A 96 12.45 -24.88 -7.73
N GLN A 97 11.19 -25.00 -7.29
CA GLN A 97 10.31 -23.87 -6.97
C GLN A 97 10.25 -23.60 -5.46
N ILE A 98 10.80 -24.50 -4.65
CA ILE A 98 10.76 -24.43 -3.19
C ILE A 98 12.05 -23.76 -2.70
N SER A 99 11.92 -22.89 -1.71
CA SER A 99 13.03 -22.23 -1.05
C SER A 99 13.97 -23.24 -0.40
N GLN A 100 15.27 -22.95 -0.48
CA GLN A 100 16.31 -23.80 0.09
C GLN A 100 16.12 -24.03 1.60
N ASN A 101 15.71 -23.00 2.33
CA ASN A 101 15.43 -23.10 3.76
C ASN A 101 14.30 -24.10 4.06
N SER A 102 13.20 -24.07 3.31
CA SER A 102 12.11 -25.03 3.51
C SER A 102 12.51 -26.46 3.13
N ILE A 103 13.39 -26.63 2.14
CA ILE A 103 13.99 -27.93 1.81
C ILE A 103 14.84 -28.46 2.97
N GLU A 104 15.65 -27.61 3.58
CA GLU A 104 16.52 -28.00 4.69
C GLU A 104 15.73 -28.34 5.95
N LEU A 105 14.74 -27.52 6.31
CA LEU A 105 13.87 -27.77 7.46
C LEU A 105 12.99 -29.00 7.28
N TYR A 106 12.54 -29.30 6.06
CA TYR A 106 11.75 -30.51 5.83
C TYR A 106 12.56 -31.79 6.05
N LYS A 107 13.86 -31.77 5.76
CA LYS A 107 14.76 -32.93 5.97
C LYS A 107 15.00 -33.26 7.45
N THR A 108 14.71 -32.34 8.36
CA THR A 108 14.92 -32.54 9.81
C THR A 108 13.64 -32.98 10.54
N LEU A 109 12.51 -33.10 9.85
CA LEU A 109 11.20 -33.54 10.36
C LEU A 109 10.95 -35.02 10.09
#